data_AF-A0A842M0M0-F1
#
_entry.id   AF-A0A842M0M0-F1
#
_cell.length_a   1.000
_cell.length_b   1.000
_cell.length_c   1.000
_cell.angle_alpha   90.00
_cell.angle_beta   90.00
_cell.angle_gamma   90.00
#
_symmetry.space_group_name_H-M   'P 1'
#
loop_
_entity.id
_entity.type
_entity.pdbx_description
1 polymer ?
#
loop_
_entity_poly.entity_id
_entity_poly.type
_entity_poly.pdbx_seq_one_letter_code
_entity_poly.pdbx_strand_id
1 'polypeptide(L)'
;AGVKTGETGAIEVDEHMRTSIEDIYAAGDCCETRNLVTGKRSYMPLATIANKQGRVAGANIAGRNLKFPGAVGTAIAKIFNLIAARTGLSEREAKKEGFDVFVSYVHPYSHATYYPGAERMTIKLIVEKNSGRVLGAQIIGKKGVDRRIDVLATAIQSGMSAEDLFNLDLAYSPPFSSAKDPVNVSGAVADNVLRGEVKIITPKELAERLRRGESPLLLDVRSEKEVKKGMIKGALNIPLDELEERIDELPRDREIICYCATGLRSYIACRKLVQRGFRDVKNLTGSWESWIYDDLKVFPGS
;
A
#
# COMPACT_ATOMS: atom_id res chain seq x y z
N ALA A 1 39.77 2.36 -14.23
CA ALA A 1 40.30 1.18 -13.48
C ALA A 1 39.87 -0.17 -14.05
N GLY A 2 38.93 -0.26 -15.01
CA GLY A 2 38.55 -1.54 -15.64
C GLY A 2 37.54 -2.39 -14.86
N VAL A 3 37.05 -1.89 -13.72
CA VAL A 3 35.95 -2.51 -12.96
C VAL A 3 34.67 -2.47 -13.78
N LYS A 4 33.95 -3.59 -13.86
CA LYS A 4 32.65 -3.67 -14.54
C LYS A 4 31.59 -2.82 -13.85
N THR A 5 30.81 -2.11 -14.64
CA THR A 5 29.58 -1.43 -14.23
C THR A 5 28.38 -2.26 -14.66
N GLY A 6 27.39 -2.39 -13.80
CA GLY A 6 26.15 -3.09 -14.12
C GLY A 6 25.17 -2.23 -14.93
N GLU A 7 23.96 -2.76 -15.13
CA GLU A 7 22.91 -2.16 -15.96
C GLU A 7 22.42 -0.80 -15.44
N THR A 8 22.60 -0.50 -14.16
CA THR A 8 22.26 0.80 -13.57
C THR A 8 23.37 1.83 -13.70
N GLY A 9 24.53 1.44 -14.27
CA GLY A 9 25.73 2.27 -14.36
C GLY A 9 26.55 2.36 -13.07
N ALA A 10 26.11 1.70 -11.98
CA ALA A 10 26.89 1.58 -10.75
C ALA A 10 27.83 0.36 -10.82
N ILE A 11 28.80 0.28 -9.90
CA ILE A 11 29.76 -0.83 -9.86
C ILE A 11 29.02 -2.15 -9.62
N GLU A 12 29.27 -3.14 -10.48
CA GLU A 12 28.73 -4.48 -10.31
C GLU A 12 29.48 -5.19 -9.18
N VAL A 13 28.73 -5.77 -8.23
CA VAL A 13 29.29 -6.58 -7.15
C VAL A 13 28.53 -7.90 -6.97
N ASP A 14 29.24 -8.96 -6.58
CA ASP A 14 28.61 -10.21 -6.16
C ASP A 14 27.99 -10.11 -4.76
N GLU A 15 27.40 -11.19 -4.23
CA GLU A 15 26.81 -11.20 -2.88
C GLU A 15 27.84 -11.03 -1.75
N HIS A 16 29.13 -11.20 -2.05
CA HIS A 16 30.26 -11.01 -1.14
C HIS A 16 30.88 -9.60 -1.24
N MET A 17 30.27 -8.70 -2.02
CA MET A 17 30.73 -7.33 -2.30
C MET A 17 32.03 -7.25 -3.12
N ARG A 18 32.40 -8.32 -3.82
CA ARG A 18 33.56 -8.37 -4.72
C ARG A 18 33.21 -7.75 -6.05
N THR A 19 34.15 -6.98 -6.62
CA THR A 19 34.02 -6.46 -7.99
C THR A 19 34.49 -7.49 -9.02
N SER A 20 34.53 -7.12 -10.30
CA SER A 20 35.08 -7.94 -11.37
C SER A 20 36.61 -8.09 -11.36
N ILE A 21 37.31 -7.38 -10.46
CA ILE A 21 38.77 -7.44 -10.33
C ILE A 21 39.08 -8.10 -8.98
N GLU A 22 40.00 -9.07 -9.01
CA GLU A 22 40.51 -9.74 -7.81
C GLU A 22 41.01 -8.72 -6.77
N ASP A 23 40.78 -9.02 -5.49
CA ASP A 23 41.14 -8.18 -4.34
C ASP A 23 40.52 -6.77 -4.29
N ILE A 24 39.63 -6.41 -5.23
CA ILE A 24 38.90 -5.14 -5.23
C ILE A 24 37.44 -5.38 -4.83
N TYR A 25 37.02 -4.69 -3.77
CA TYR A 25 35.64 -4.68 -3.25
C TYR A 25 35.00 -3.30 -3.45
N ALA A 26 33.67 -3.27 -3.53
CA ALA A 26 32.90 -2.02 -3.55
C ALA A 26 31.66 -2.13 -2.66
N ALA A 27 31.30 -1.03 -2.00
CA ALA A 27 30.16 -0.96 -1.08
C ALA A 27 29.63 0.46 -1.02
N GLY A 28 28.33 0.60 -0.72
CA GLY A 28 27.65 1.88 -0.63
C GLY A 28 27.13 2.38 -1.96
N ASP A 29 26.88 3.68 -2.03
CA ASP A 29 26.19 4.33 -3.14
C ASP A 29 26.96 4.26 -4.47
N CYS A 30 28.17 3.69 -4.52
CA CYS A 30 28.88 3.46 -5.77
C CYS A 30 28.53 2.14 -6.45
N CYS A 31 27.81 1.22 -5.79
CA CYS A 31 27.57 -0.14 -6.29
C CYS A 31 26.09 -0.51 -6.38
N GLU A 32 25.80 -1.49 -7.24
CA GLU A 32 24.45 -2.04 -7.39
C GLU A 32 24.06 -2.94 -6.23
N THR A 33 22.76 -2.96 -5.90
CA THR A 33 22.18 -3.87 -4.92
C THR A 33 21.14 -4.76 -5.59
N ARG A 34 21.05 -6.02 -5.17
CA ARG A 34 19.93 -6.88 -5.57
C ARG A 34 18.65 -6.39 -4.90
N ASN A 35 17.63 -6.06 -5.70
CA ASN A 35 16.29 -5.81 -5.20
C ASN A 35 15.64 -7.14 -4.81
N LEU A 36 15.29 -7.31 -3.54
CA LEU A 36 14.75 -8.58 -3.03
C LEU A 36 13.34 -8.90 -3.54
N VAL A 37 12.59 -7.90 -4.02
CA VAL A 37 11.24 -8.10 -4.57
C VAL A 37 11.31 -8.61 -6.02
N THR A 38 12.16 -7.99 -6.85
CA THR A 38 12.27 -8.31 -8.28
C THR A 38 13.33 -9.37 -8.58
N GLY A 39 14.28 -9.57 -7.66
CA GLY A 39 15.47 -10.39 -7.87
C GLY A 39 16.56 -9.76 -8.74
N LYS A 40 16.28 -8.60 -9.38
CA LYS A 40 17.18 -7.91 -10.33
C LYS A 40 18.14 -6.95 -9.62
N ARG A 41 19.17 -6.50 -10.34
CA ARG A 41 20.05 -5.42 -9.89
C ARG A 41 19.31 -4.08 -9.90
N SER A 42 19.59 -3.24 -8.92
CA SER A 42 18.96 -1.95 -8.72
C SER A 42 19.93 -0.99 -8.04
N TYR A 43 19.82 0.28 -8.40
CA TYR A 43 20.51 1.36 -7.73
C TYR A 43 19.69 1.84 -6.53
N MET A 44 20.22 1.72 -5.31
CA MET A 44 19.53 2.09 -4.07
C MET A 44 20.49 2.84 -3.13
N PRO A 45 20.76 4.14 -3.39
CA PRO A 45 21.70 4.93 -2.60
C PRO A 45 21.09 5.28 -1.23
N LEU A 46 21.24 4.36 -0.27
CA LEU A 46 20.64 4.43 1.06
C LEU A 46 21.67 4.04 2.11
N ALA A 47 21.83 4.87 3.13
CA ALA A 47 22.80 4.66 4.21
C ALA A 47 22.66 3.30 4.91
N THR A 48 21.43 2.78 5.07
CA THR A 48 21.17 1.47 5.67
C THR A 48 21.70 0.31 4.83
N ILE A 49 21.70 0.45 3.51
CA ILE A 49 22.27 -0.51 2.56
C ILE A 49 23.79 -0.38 2.59
N ALA A 50 24.32 0.84 2.48
CA ALA A 50 25.75 1.12 2.50
C ALA A 50 26.46 0.54 3.74
N ASN A 51 25.87 0.72 4.94
CA ASN A 51 26.42 0.16 6.17
C ASN A 51 26.45 -1.38 6.17
N LYS A 52 25.41 -2.04 5.65
CA LYS A 52 25.34 -3.50 5.56
C LYS A 52 26.34 -4.04 4.54
N GLN A 53 26.46 -3.39 3.39
CA GLN A 53 27.46 -3.73 2.37
C GLN A 53 28.87 -3.54 2.90
N GLY A 54 29.16 -2.41 3.58
CA GLY A 54 30.46 -2.14 4.18
C GLY A 54 30.87 -3.19 5.22
N ARG A 55 29.93 -3.64 6.05
CA ARG A 55 30.16 -4.76 6.99
C ARG A 55 30.56 -6.04 6.26
N VAL A 56 29.88 -6.37 5.16
CA VAL A 56 30.17 -7.59 4.38
C VAL A 56 31.51 -7.46 3.65
N ALA A 57 31.74 -6.35 2.95
CA ALA A 57 32.99 -6.09 2.25
C ALA A 57 34.20 -6.12 3.20
N GLY A 58 34.14 -5.36 4.30
CA GLY A 58 35.22 -5.32 5.29
C GLY A 58 35.51 -6.67 5.94
N ALA A 59 34.47 -7.44 6.27
CA ALA A 59 34.65 -8.79 6.81
C ALA A 59 35.31 -9.73 5.79
N ASN A 60 34.93 -9.64 4.52
CA ASN A 60 35.46 -10.50 3.47
C ASN A 60 36.90 -10.15 3.09
N ILE A 61 37.27 -8.86 3.13
CA ILE A 61 38.68 -8.41 3.03
C ILE A 61 39.51 -9.03 4.18
N ALA A 62 38.93 -9.13 5.38
CA ALA A 62 39.59 -9.74 6.54
C ALA A 62 39.54 -11.29 6.55
N GLY A 63 39.23 -11.94 5.42
CA GLY A 63 39.23 -13.40 5.30
C GLY A 63 37.97 -14.10 5.82
N ARG A 64 36.87 -13.39 6.03
CA ARG A 64 35.55 -14.00 6.29
C ARG A 64 34.80 -14.30 4.99
N ASN A 65 33.63 -14.94 5.13
CA ASN A 65 32.76 -15.32 4.01
C ASN A 65 31.29 -14.92 4.27
N LEU A 66 31.05 -13.63 4.46
CA LEU A 66 29.72 -13.06 4.65
C LEU A 66 29.05 -12.71 3.32
N LYS A 67 27.71 -12.71 3.33
CA LYS A 67 26.87 -12.39 2.17
C LYS A 67 25.91 -11.24 2.49
N PHE A 68 25.69 -10.37 1.51
CA PHE A 68 24.62 -9.38 1.52
C PHE A 68 23.51 -9.84 0.56
N PRO A 69 22.32 -10.21 1.05
CA PRO A 69 21.28 -10.82 0.20
C PRO A 69 20.63 -9.83 -0.78
N GLY A 70 20.70 -8.53 -0.47
CA GLY A 70 19.99 -7.47 -1.18
C GLY A 70 19.17 -6.59 -0.24
N ALA A 71 18.30 -5.76 -0.80
CA ALA A 71 17.41 -4.88 -0.05
C ALA A 71 16.04 -4.69 -0.73
N VAL A 72 15.08 -4.18 0.04
CA VAL A 72 13.74 -3.79 -0.42
C VAL A 72 13.58 -2.27 -0.60
N GLY A 73 14.65 -1.49 -0.41
CA GLY A 73 14.61 -0.03 -0.67
C GLY A 73 13.72 0.77 0.28
N THR A 74 13.75 0.47 1.58
CA THR A 74 13.00 1.23 2.59
C THR A 74 13.58 2.64 2.76
N ALA A 75 12.71 3.65 2.68
CA ALA A 75 13.07 5.05 2.88
C ALA A 75 11.96 5.78 3.65
N ILE A 76 12.35 6.79 4.43
CA ILE A 76 11.45 7.58 5.27
C ILE A 76 11.95 9.04 5.32
N ALA A 77 11.02 9.99 5.29
CA ALA A 77 11.30 11.41 5.37
C ALA A 77 10.26 12.14 6.23
N LYS A 78 10.73 13.15 6.97
CA LYS A 78 9.88 14.10 7.70
C LYS A 78 9.62 15.32 6.83
N ILE A 79 8.35 15.67 6.67
CA ILE A 79 7.86 16.79 5.84
C ILE A 79 6.99 17.66 6.75
N PHE A 80 7.57 18.71 7.32
CA PHE A 80 6.93 19.51 8.37
C PHE A 80 6.46 18.63 9.55
N ASN A 81 5.14 18.51 9.76
CA ASN A 81 4.49 17.65 10.76
C ASN A 81 4.07 16.29 10.21
N LEU A 82 4.28 16.02 8.93
CA LEU A 82 4.02 14.74 8.28
C LEU A 82 5.28 13.89 8.23
N ILE A 83 5.07 12.59 8.18
CA ILE A 83 6.07 11.57 7.91
C ILE A 83 5.59 10.83 6.67
N ALA A 84 6.45 10.69 5.67
CA ALA A 84 6.21 9.91 4.48
C ALA A 84 7.26 8.80 4.39
N ALA A 85 6.81 7.57 4.13
CA ALA A 85 7.69 6.42 4.04
C ALA A 85 7.29 5.47 2.90
N ARG A 86 8.27 4.77 2.34
CA ARG A 86 8.08 3.72 1.34
C ARG A 86 8.97 2.52 1.62
N THR A 87 8.55 1.36 1.15
CA THR A 87 9.39 0.16 1.04
C THR A 87 8.86 -0.71 -0.11
N GLY A 88 9.73 -1.53 -0.70
CA GLY A 88 9.42 -2.33 -1.89
C GLY A 88 9.12 -1.48 -3.12
N LEU A 89 8.28 -2.01 -4.00
CA LEU A 89 7.93 -1.41 -5.29
C LEU A 89 6.73 -0.47 -5.18
N SER A 90 6.79 0.66 -5.86
CA SER A 90 5.61 1.42 -6.24
C SER A 90 4.79 0.66 -7.28
N GLU A 91 3.53 1.05 -7.46
CA GLU A 91 2.65 0.45 -8.48
C GLU A 91 3.23 0.59 -9.90
N ARG A 92 3.85 1.73 -10.20
CA ARG A 92 4.51 1.97 -11.51
C ARG A 92 5.70 1.04 -11.70
N GLU A 93 6.53 0.87 -10.67
CA GLU A 93 7.68 -0.04 -10.72
C GLU A 93 7.19 -1.49 -10.86
N ALA A 94 6.20 -1.93 -10.08
CA ALA A 94 5.68 -3.29 -10.15
C ALA A 94 5.11 -3.62 -11.55
N LYS A 95 4.31 -2.72 -12.13
CA LYS A 95 3.78 -2.88 -13.50
C LYS A 95 4.89 -2.91 -14.55
N LYS A 96 5.91 -2.04 -14.43
CA LYS A 96 7.08 -2.02 -15.33
C LYS A 96 7.87 -3.34 -15.27
N GLU A 97 7.94 -3.95 -14.09
CA GLU A 97 8.59 -5.25 -13.87
C GLU A 97 7.73 -6.46 -14.31
N GLY A 98 6.50 -6.22 -14.81
CA GLY A 98 5.62 -7.26 -15.34
C GLY A 98 4.75 -7.95 -14.29
N PHE A 99 4.69 -7.43 -13.07
CA PHE A 99 3.79 -7.98 -12.04
C PHE A 99 2.34 -7.57 -12.32
N ASP A 100 1.42 -8.55 -12.25
CA ASP A 100 -0.01 -8.27 -12.21
C ASP A 100 -0.42 -7.93 -10.77
N VAL A 101 -0.73 -6.66 -10.54
CA VAL A 101 -0.95 -6.10 -9.20
C VAL A 101 -2.30 -5.42 -9.07
N PHE A 102 -2.76 -5.35 -7.82
CA PHE A 102 -3.78 -4.39 -7.41
C PHE A 102 -3.25 -3.50 -6.28
N VAL A 103 -3.96 -2.40 -6.05
CA VAL A 103 -3.65 -1.44 -4.99
C VAL A 103 -4.81 -1.37 -4.03
N SER A 104 -4.52 -1.41 -2.73
CA SER A 104 -5.48 -1.14 -1.67
C SER A 104 -5.03 0.00 -0.77
N TYR A 105 -5.97 0.83 -0.37
CA TYR A 105 -5.78 1.93 0.58
C TYR A 105 -6.55 1.67 1.87
N VAL A 106 -5.93 2.00 2.99
CA VAL A 106 -6.59 2.09 4.30
C VAL A 106 -6.19 3.38 5.01
N HIS A 107 -7.09 3.91 5.84
CA HIS A 107 -6.88 5.15 6.59
C HIS A 107 -7.01 4.99 8.11
N PRO A 108 -6.17 4.15 8.75
CA PRO A 108 -6.30 3.84 10.16
C PRO A 108 -5.73 4.95 11.06
N TYR A 109 -6.05 4.88 12.35
CA TYR A 109 -5.43 5.70 13.38
C TYR A 109 -4.13 5.06 13.89
N SER A 110 -3.22 5.90 14.40
CA SER A 110 -1.93 5.48 14.96
C SER A 110 -2.05 4.52 16.14
N HIS A 111 -3.12 4.67 16.92
CA HIS A 111 -3.45 3.87 18.09
C HIS A 111 -4.96 3.97 18.38
N ALA A 112 -5.43 3.31 19.43
CA ALA A 112 -6.85 3.27 19.79
C ALA A 112 -7.47 4.69 19.94
N THR A 113 -8.60 4.93 19.27
CA THR A 113 -9.20 6.27 19.17
C THR A 113 -9.78 6.80 20.48
N TYR A 114 -10.10 5.91 21.43
CA TYR A 114 -10.53 6.32 22.77
C TYR A 114 -9.36 6.76 23.66
N TYR A 115 -8.11 6.52 23.25
CA TYR A 115 -6.93 7.02 23.94
C TYR A 115 -6.46 8.35 23.31
N PRO A 116 -6.10 9.38 24.11
CA PRO A 116 -5.77 10.70 23.59
C PRO A 116 -4.67 10.72 22.51
N GLY A 117 -4.77 11.69 21.57
CA GLY A 117 -3.73 11.97 20.58
C GLY A 117 -3.60 10.96 19.45
N ALA A 118 -4.66 10.20 19.15
CA ALA A 118 -4.71 9.31 17.99
C ALA A 118 -4.71 10.14 16.70
N GLU A 119 -3.73 9.91 15.83
CA GLU A 119 -3.57 10.62 14.57
C GLU A 119 -3.80 9.66 13.40
N ARG A 120 -4.39 10.16 12.33
CA ARG A 120 -4.69 9.36 11.14
C ARG A 120 -3.45 9.19 10.27
N MET A 121 -3.35 8.04 9.62
CA MET A 121 -2.39 7.79 8.53
C MET A 121 -3.09 7.14 7.34
N THR A 122 -2.43 7.18 6.20
CA THR A 122 -2.83 6.49 4.98
C THR A 122 -1.77 5.45 4.65
N ILE A 123 -2.20 4.22 4.42
CA ILE A 123 -1.34 3.13 3.96
C ILE A 123 -1.84 2.69 2.58
N LYS A 124 -0.94 2.69 1.60
CA LYS A 124 -1.12 2.09 0.28
C LYS A 124 -0.31 0.80 0.22
N LEU A 125 -0.97 -0.33 -0.07
CA LEU A 125 -0.31 -1.59 -0.40
C LEU A 125 -0.32 -1.85 -1.91
N ILE A 126 0.74 -2.47 -2.40
CA ILE A 126 0.88 -2.99 -3.76
C ILE A 126 1.00 -4.50 -3.63
N VAL A 127 0.01 -5.23 -4.15
CA VAL A 127 -0.13 -6.68 -3.92
C VAL A 127 -0.22 -7.40 -5.25
N GLU A 128 0.55 -8.48 -5.40
CA GLU A 128 0.50 -9.38 -6.55
C GLU A 128 -0.77 -10.22 -6.51
N LYS A 129 -1.57 -10.21 -7.60
CA LYS A 129 -2.88 -10.87 -7.62
C LYS A 129 -2.82 -12.38 -7.43
N ASN A 130 -1.84 -13.03 -8.06
CA ASN A 130 -1.79 -14.50 -8.12
C ASN A 130 -1.27 -15.13 -6.83
N SER A 131 -0.27 -14.50 -6.20
CA SER A 131 0.39 -15.03 -5.01
C SER A 131 -0.10 -14.41 -3.70
N GLY A 132 -0.78 -13.25 -3.78
CA GLY A 132 -1.10 -12.44 -2.62
C GLY A 132 0.12 -11.77 -1.96
N ARG A 133 1.32 -11.93 -2.52
CA ARG A 133 2.56 -11.36 -1.99
C ARG A 133 2.52 -9.85 -2.00
N VAL A 134 2.93 -9.24 -0.89
CA VAL A 134 3.06 -7.79 -0.79
C VAL A 134 4.37 -7.37 -1.45
N LEU A 135 4.29 -6.60 -2.52
CA LEU A 135 5.44 -6.16 -3.30
C LEU A 135 5.96 -4.79 -2.86
N GLY A 136 5.11 -3.99 -2.24
CA GLY A 136 5.48 -2.68 -1.75
C GLY A 136 4.41 -2.02 -0.89
N ALA A 137 4.85 -1.02 -0.14
CA ALA A 137 4.00 -0.22 0.73
C ALA A 137 4.44 1.25 0.74
N GLN A 138 3.47 2.14 0.90
CA GLN A 138 3.68 3.57 1.08
C GLN A 138 2.80 4.05 2.21
N ILE A 139 3.34 4.90 3.08
CA ILE A 139 2.61 5.43 4.24
C ILE A 139 2.85 6.93 4.34
N ILE A 140 1.77 7.68 4.60
CA ILE A 140 1.85 9.08 5.00
C ILE A 140 0.95 9.34 6.21
N GLY A 141 1.45 10.10 7.18
CA GLY A 141 0.71 10.42 8.40
C GLY A 141 1.55 11.21 9.39
N LYS A 142 0.97 11.59 10.53
CA LYS A 142 1.68 12.39 11.55
C LYS A 142 2.37 11.54 12.63
N LYS A 143 1.88 10.33 12.89
CA LYS A 143 2.33 9.49 14.02
C LYS A 143 2.30 8.01 13.65
N GLY A 144 3.32 7.26 14.10
CA GLY A 144 3.39 5.81 13.97
C GLY A 144 3.68 5.28 12.57
N VAL A 145 4.10 6.15 11.65
CA VAL A 145 4.44 5.80 10.25
C VAL A 145 5.71 4.94 10.20
N ASP A 146 6.72 5.33 10.95
CA ASP A 146 7.99 4.63 11.17
C ASP A 146 7.79 3.18 11.62
N ARG A 147 6.98 2.96 12.67
CA ARG A 147 6.70 1.60 13.16
C ARG A 147 6.07 0.73 12.07
N ARG A 148 5.10 1.25 11.32
CA ARG A 148 4.35 0.46 10.32
C ARG A 148 5.19 0.19 9.09
N ILE A 149 6.00 1.15 8.64
CA ILE A 149 6.87 0.93 7.48
C ILE A 149 7.95 -0.10 7.78
N ASP A 150 8.49 -0.15 9.01
CA ASP A 150 9.49 -1.15 9.39
C ASP A 150 8.91 -2.56 9.45
N VAL A 151 7.68 -2.73 9.97
CA VAL A 151 6.96 -4.00 9.94
C VAL A 151 6.70 -4.43 8.49
N LEU A 152 6.20 -3.52 7.64
CA LEU A 152 5.94 -3.84 6.23
C LEU A 152 7.24 -4.13 5.46
N ALA A 153 8.33 -3.43 5.75
CA ALA A 153 9.64 -3.71 5.16
C ALA A 153 10.13 -5.11 5.53
N THR A 154 9.96 -5.50 6.79
CA THR A 154 10.30 -6.84 7.29
C THR A 154 9.45 -7.91 6.60
N ALA A 155 8.15 -7.67 6.47
CA ALA A 155 7.22 -8.59 5.80
C ALA A 155 7.55 -8.75 4.31
N ILE A 156 7.78 -7.64 3.59
CA ILE A 156 8.14 -7.66 2.16
C ILE A 156 9.49 -8.34 1.94
N GLN A 157 10.48 -8.05 2.80
CA GLN A 157 11.78 -8.73 2.75
C GLN A 157 11.65 -10.25 2.96
N SER A 158 10.65 -10.68 3.74
CA SER A 158 10.38 -12.09 4.03
C SER A 158 9.41 -12.74 3.03
N GLY A 159 8.94 -12.01 2.02
CA GLY A 159 8.03 -12.52 1.00
C GLY A 159 6.61 -12.79 1.49
N MET A 160 6.17 -12.15 2.58
CA MET A 160 4.84 -12.35 3.17
C MET A 160 3.70 -11.92 2.24
N SER A 161 2.59 -12.64 2.35
CA SER A 161 1.32 -12.36 1.70
C SER A 161 0.45 -11.37 2.50
N ALA A 162 -0.62 -10.88 1.87
CA ALA A 162 -1.64 -10.09 2.55
C ALA A 162 -2.31 -10.83 3.72
N GLU A 163 -2.51 -12.15 3.58
CA GLU A 163 -3.04 -13.01 4.65
C GLU A 163 -2.04 -13.09 5.83
N ASP A 164 -0.75 -13.23 5.56
CA ASP A 164 0.28 -13.24 6.60
C ASP A 164 0.27 -11.93 7.39
N LEU A 165 0.11 -10.78 6.72
CA LEU A 165 0.03 -9.47 7.38
C LEU A 165 -1.14 -9.41 8.37
N PHE A 166 -2.29 -10.01 8.04
CA PHE A 166 -3.43 -10.04 8.96
C PHE A 166 -3.12 -10.84 10.22
N ASN A 167 -2.35 -11.93 10.10
CA ASN A 167 -2.03 -12.85 11.19
C ASN A 167 -0.81 -12.44 12.05
N LEU A 168 -0.13 -11.33 11.74
CA LEU A 168 0.98 -10.84 12.55
C LEU A 168 0.53 -10.50 13.99
N ASP A 169 1.18 -11.12 14.97
CA ASP A 169 1.03 -10.82 16.40
C ASP A 169 1.87 -9.60 16.79
N LEU A 170 1.23 -8.43 16.81
CA LEU A 170 1.90 -7.14 17.03
C LEU A 170 1.54 -6.57 18.40
N ALA A 171 2.54 -6.01 19.09
CA ALA A 171 2.37 -5.45 20.43
C ALA A 171 1.25 -4.40 20.50
N TYR A 172 0.33 -4.62 21.44
CA TYR A 172 -0.85 -3.78 21.64
C TYR A 172 -0.98 -3.32 23.09
N SER A 173 -1.15 -2.01 23.24
CA SER A 173 -1.95 -1.39 24.30
C SER A 173 -2.49 -0.05 23.78
N PRO A 174 -3.51 0.55 24.41
CA PRO A 174 -4.22 1.72 23.86
C PRO A 174 -3.34 2.91 23.41
N PRO A 175 -2.22 3.25 24.09
CA PRO A 175 -1.34 4.34 23.67
C PRO A 175 -0.51 4.07 22.39
N PHE A 176 -0.36 2.80 21.99
CA PHE A 176 0.62 2.39 20.96
C PHE A 176 -0.01 1.78 19.71
N SER A 177 -1.15 1.12 19.83
CA SER A 177 -1.85 0.52 18.68
C SER A 177 -3.35 0.33 18.96
N SER A 178 -4.02 -0.39 18.06
CA SER A 178 -5.38 -0.92 18.23
C SER A 178 -5.31 -2.45 18.28
N ALA A 179 -6.40 -3.11 18.70
CA ALA A 179 -6.46 -4.58 18.77
C ALA A 179 -6.14 -5.26 17.42
N LYS A 180 -6.44 -4.59 16.30
CA LYS A 180 -5.88 -4.88 14.99
C LYS A 180 -5.00 -3.70 14.61
N ASP A 181 -3.69 -3.92 14.47
CA ASP A 181 -2.78 -2.88 14.02
C ASP A 181 -3.16 -2.40 12.61
N PRO A 182 -2.89 -1.14 12.24
CA PRO A 182 -2.86 -0.67 10.86
C PRO A 182 -2.27 -1.66 9.84
N VAL A 183 -1.21 -2.41 10.18
CA VAL A 183 -0.67 -3.47 9.30
C VAL A 183 -1.68 -4.61 9.12
N ASN A 184 -2.26 -5.13 10.22
CA ASN A 184 -3.25 -6.21 10.15
C ASN A 184 -4.48 -5.78 9.35
N VAL A 185 -4.96 -4.55 9.55
CA VAL A 185 -6.09 -3.98 8.79
C VAL A 185 -5.75 -3.87 7.30
N SER A 186 -4.53 -3.46 6.96
CA SER A 186 -4.07 -3.39 5.57
C SER A 186 -4.05 -4.77 4.92
N GLY A 187 -3.53 -5.79 5.64
CA GLY A 187 -3.55 -7.19 5.23
C GLY A 187 -4.96 -7.71 4.98
N ALA A 188 -5.87 -7.54 5.95
CA ALA A 188 -7.25 -7.99 5.84
C ALA A 188 -7.99 -7.40 4.63
N VAL A 189 -7.82 -6.09 4.37
CA VAL A 189 -8.46 -5.45 3.21
C VAL A 189 -7.95 -6.02 1.90
N ALA A 190 -6.64 -6.26 1.77
CA ALA A 190 -6.07 -6.87 0.58
C ALA A 190 -6.44 -8.36 0.44
N ASP A 191 -6.48 -9.11 1.53
CA ASP A 191 -6.87 -10.52 1.56
C ASP A 191 -8.34 -10.71 1.15
N ASN A 192 -9.25 -9.85 1.61
CA ASN A 192 -10.66 -9.88 1.17
C ASN A 192 -10.81 -9.69 -0.35
N VAL A 193 -9.91 -8.92 -0.98
CA VAL A 193 -9.88 -8.74 -2.43
C VAL A 193 -9.38 -10.02 -3.12
N LEU A 194 -8.31 -10.63 -2.60
CA LEU A 194 -7.75 -11.88 -3.12
C LEU A 194 -8.73 -13.05 -3.03
N ARG A 195 -9.49 -13.14 -1.93
CA ARG A 195 -10.56 -14.14 -1.72
C ARG A 195 -11.81 -13.88 -2.57
N GLY A 196 -11.85 -12.79 -3.34
CA GLY A 196 -13.00 -12.43 -4.16
C GLY A 196 -14.22 -11.98 -3.35
N GLU A 197 -14.06 -11.68 -2.07
CA GLU A 197 -15.17 -11.23 -1.22
C GLU A 197 -15.67 -9.84 -1.59
N VAL A 198 -14.77 -9.03 -2.15
CA VAL A 198 -15.07 -7.69 -2.67
C VAL A 198 -14.17 -7.39 -3.87
N LYS A 199 -14.75 -6.82 -4.93
CA LYS A 199 -13.97 -6.22 -6.02
C LYS A 199 -13.66 -4.77 -5.66
N ILE A 200 -12.52 -4.24 -6.08
CA ILE A 200 -12.15 -2.86 -5.81
C ILE A 200 -11.85 -2.07 -7.08
N ILE A 201 -11.93 -0.76 -6.97
CA ILE A 201 -11.45 0.22 -7.95
C ILE A 201 -10.70 1.32 -7.22
N THR A 202 -9.63 1.84 -7.83
CA THR A 202 -8.87 2.96 -7.24
C THR A 202 -9.50 4.32 -7.60
N PRO A 203 -9.30 5.38 -6.80
CA PRO A 203 -9.76 6.72 -7.15
C PRO A 203 -9.28 7.20 -8.52
N LYS A 204 -8.02 6.97 -8.85
CA LYS A 204 -7.45 7.34 -10.16
C LYS A 204 -8.13 6.63 -11.31
N GLU A 205 -8.31 5.31 -11.19
CA GLU A 205 -8.99 4.51 -12.20
C GLU A 205 -10.45 4.95 -12.37
N LEU A 206 -11.19 5.17 -11.28
CA LEU A 206 -12.55 5.67 -11.35
C LEU A 206 -12.62 7.06 -12.02
N ALA A 207 -11.74 7.99 -11.64
CA ALA A 207 -11.69 9.31 -12.23
C ALA A 207 -11.37 9.28 -13.74
N GLU A 208 -10.51 8.38 -14.19
CA GLU A 208 -10.25 8.13 -15.61
C GLU A 208 -11.49 7.60 -16.34
N ARG A 209 -12.19 6.61 -15.76
CA ARG A 209 -13.43 6.06 -16.32
C ARG A 209 -14.51 7.13 -16.47
N LEU A 210 -14.74 7.93 -15.43
CA LEU A 210 -15.72 9.03 -15.46
C LEU A 210 -15.34 10.09 -16.50
N ARG A 211 -14.05 10.41 -16.68
CA ARG A 211 -13.59 11.33 -17.73
C ARG A 211 -13.83 10.80 -19.15
N ARG A 212 -13.82 9.48 -19.35
CA ARG A 212 -14.14 8.83 -20.63
C ARG A 212 -15.65 8.74 -20.90
N GLY A 213 -16.50 9.22 -19.98
CA GLY A 213 -17.95 9.19 -20.13
C GLY A 213 -18.60 7.90 -19.63
N GLU A 214 -17.87 7.01 -18.97
CA GLU A 214 -18.49 5.88 -18.29
C GLU A 214 -19.34 6.36 -17.11
N SER A 215 -20.49 5.72 -16.90
CA SER A 215 -21.50 6.15 -15.93
C SER A 215 -21.95 5.01 -15.00
N PRO A 216 -21.03 4.41 -14.23
CA PRO A 216 -21.42 3.49 -13.16
C PRO A 216 -22.33 4.20 -12.16
N LEU A 217 -23.17 3.46 -11.45
CA LEU A 217 -23.88 4.04 -10.32
C LEU A 217 -22.91 4.20 -9.16
N LEU A 218 -22.67 5.43 -8.74
CA LEU A 218 -21.88 5.72 -7.56
C LEU A 218 -22.80 5.73 -6.34
N LEU A 219 -22.52 4.88 -5.35
CA LEU A 219 -23.30 4.77 -4.13
C LEU A 219 -22.50 5.32 -2.95
N ASP A 220 -22.89 6.50 -2.47
CA ASP A 220 -22.32 7.12 -1.26
C ASP A 220 -23.07 6.60 -0.03
N VAL A 221 -22.41 5.78 0.78
CA VAL A 221 -23.02 5.22 2.01
C VAL A 221 -22.67 5.99 3.28
N ARG A 222 -22.17 7.23 3.13
CA ARG A 222 -21.95 8.14 4.27
C ARG A 222 -23.28 8.72 4.77
N SER A 223 -23.25 9.30 5.97
CA SER A 223 -24.38 10.06 6.49
C SER A 223 -24.62 11.35 5.69
N GLU A 224 -25.84 11.86 5.70
CA GLU A 224 -26.17 13.15 5.05
C GLU A 224 -25.27 14.30 5.53
N LYS A 225 -24.90 14.30 6.82
CA LYS A 225 -24.00 15.32 7.40
C LYS A 225 -22.61 15.30 6.76
N GLU A 226 -22.12 14.14 6.38
CA GLU A 226 -20.85 14.01 5.65
C GLU A 226 -21.01 14.44 4.19
N VAL A 227 -22.12 14.06 3.54
CA VAL A 227 -22.41 14.41 2.14
C VAL A 227 -22.56 15.92 1.94
N LYS A 228 -23.13 16.64 2.91
CA LYS A 228 -23.18 18.12 2.91
C LYS A 228 -21.81 18.79 2.81
N LYS A 229 -20.73 18.11 3.16
CA LYS A 229 -19.35 18.61 3.01
C LYS A 229 -18.77 18.39 1.61
N GLY A 230 -19.46 17.63 0.77
CA GLY A 230 -19.09 17.32 -0.61
C GLY A 230 -19.26 15.84 -0.93
N MET A 231 -19.46 15.54 -2.21
CA MET A 231 -19.59 14.18 -2.74
C MET A 231 -18.97 14.04 -4.14
N ILE A 232 -18.86 12.81 -4.64
CA ILE A 232 -18.46 12.54 -6.03
C ILE A 232 -19.66 12.85 -6.94
N LYS A 233 -19.42 13.47 -8.09
CA LYS A 233 -20.50 13.92 -8.99
C LYS A 233 -21.46 12.78 -9.33
N GLY A 234 -22.76 13.02 -9.16
CA GLY A 234 -23.80 12.07 -9.58
C GLY A 234 -23.89 10.83 -8.71
N ALA A 235 -23.28 10.83 -7.52
CA ALA A 235 -23.49 9.75 -6.56
C ALA A 235 -24.87 9.82 -5.91
N LEU A 236 -25.50 8.66 -5.77
CA LEU A 236 -26.71 8.44 -5.00
C LEU A 236 -26.32 8.25 -3.53
N ASN A 237 -26.86 9.05 -2.62
CA ASN A 237 -26.63 8.86 -1.20
C ASN A 237 -27.71 7.95 -0.58
N ILE A 238 -27.28 6.80 -0.09
CA ILE A 238 -28.08 5.92 0.77
C ILE A 238 -27.17 5.57 1.96
N PRO A 239 -27.34 6.22 3.12
CA PRO A 239 -26.56 5.90 4.33
C PRO A 239 -26.56 4.40 4.61
N LEU A 240 -25.43 3.85 5.06
CA LEU A 240 -25.28 2.40 5.26
C LEU A 240 -26.41 1.78 6.11
N ASP A 241 -26.87 2.50 7.13
CA ASP A 241 -27.91 2.03 8.06
C ASP A 241 -29.31 1.96 7.42
N GLU A 242 -29.53 2.73 6.34
CA GLU A 242 -30.79 2.74 5.56
C GLU A 242 -30.72 1.80 4.33
N LEU A 243 -29.53 1.27 4.00
CA LEU A 243 -29.29 0.56 2.76
C LEU A 243 -30.18 -0.67 2.57
N GLU A 244 -30.53 -1.37 3.65
CA GLU A 244 -31.37 -2.56 3.54
C GLU A 244 -32.83 -2.23 3.19
N GLU A 245 -33.36 -1.15 3.74
CA GLU A 245 -34.73 -0.69 3.52
C GLU A 245 -34.88 -0.06 2.12
N ARG A 246 -33.80 0.54 1.62
CA ARG A 246 -33.76 1.28 0.36
C ARG A 246 -33.06 0.52 -0.77
N ILE A 247 -32.82 -0.77 -0.59
CA ILE A 247 -32.06 -1.59 -1.55
C ILE A 247 -32.72 -1.67 -2.93
N ASP A 248 -34.05 -1.58 -2.97
CA ASP A 248 -34.85 -1.66 -4.19
C ASP A 248 -34.76 -0.38 -5.05
N GLU A 249 -34.19 0.72 -4.51
CA GLU A 249 -33.83 1.90 -5.31
C GLU A 249 -32.63 1.64 -6.24
N LEU A 250 -31.88 0.56 -6.01
CA LEU A 250 -30.65 0.27 -6.73
C LEU A 250 -30.91 -0.60 -7.98
N PRO A 251 -30.36 -0.21 -9.15
CA PRO A 251 -30.46 -0.99 -10.38
C PRO A 251 -29.66 -2.28 -10.27
N ARG A 252 -30.24 -3.39 -10.73
CA ARG A 252 -29.58 -4.72 -10.70
C ARG A 252 -28.75 -5.02 -11.95
N ASP A 253 -28.92 -4.24 -13.00
CA ASP A 253 -28.34 -4.39 -14.34
C ASP A 253 -27.16 -3.44 -14.61
N ARG A 254 -26.75 -2.64 -13.62
CA ARG A 254 -25.66 -1.67 -13.72
C ARG A 254 -24.55 -1.97 -12.72
N GLU A 255 -23.32 -1.60 -13.09
CA GLU A 255 -22.19 -1.59 -12.16
C GLU A 255 -22.45 -0.58 -11.04
N ILE A 256 -22.27 -1.02 -9.80
CA ILE A 256 -22.38 -0.18 -8.59
C ILE A 256 -21.00 -0.02 -7.97
N ILE A 257 -20.58 1.23 -7.76
CA ILE A 257 -19.34 1.55 -7.06
C ILE A 257 -19.69 2.21 -5.73
N CYS A 258 -19.52 1.46 -4.65
CA CYS A 258 -19.78 1.96 -3.29
C CYS A 258 -18.57 2.72 -2.76
N TYR A 259 -18.81 3.83 -2.07
CA TYR A 259 -17.79 4.51 -1.30
C TYR A 259 -18.36 5.07 0.00
N CYS A 260 -17.49 5.24 0.99
CA CYS A 260 -17.83 5.91 2.24
C CYS A 260 -16.75 6.94 2.60
N ALA A 261 -16.48 7.21 3.89
CA ALA A 261 -15.35 8.06 4.26
C ALA A 261 -13.99 7.40 3.95
N THR A 262 -13.81 6.13 4.35
CA THR A 262 -12.48 5.49 4.46
C THR A 262 -12.38 4.08 3.87
N GLY A 263 -13.50 3.49 3.43
CA GLY A 263 -13.56 2.14 2.86
C GLY A 263 -14.32 1.09 3.68
N LEU A 264 -14.45 1.25 5.00
CA LEU A 264 -15.06 0.21 5.86
C LEU A 264 -16.58 0.07 5.65
N ARG A 265 -17.32 1.18 5.71
CA ARG A 265 -18.78 1.16 5.54
C ARG A 265 -19.17 0.73 4.13
N SER A 266 -18.43 1.17 3.13
CA SER A 266 -18.66 0.79 1.74
C SER A 266 -18.29 -0.67 1.46
N TYR A 267 -17.27 -1.24 2.13
CA TYR A 267 -17.04 -2.68 2.11
C TYR A 267 -18.27 -3.45 2.63
N ILE A 268 -18.83 -3.04 3.77
CA ILE A 268 -20.04 -3.66 4.32
C ILE A 268 -21.21 -3.53 3.34
N ALA A 269 -21.40 -2.35 2.73
CA ALA A 269 -22.41 -2.14 1.68
C ALA A 269 -22.22 -3.10 0.51
N CYS A 270 -20.99 -3.23 -0.02
CA CYS A 270 -20.71 -4.17 -1.11
C CYS A 270 -21.09 -5.60 -0.72
N ARG A 271 -20.75 -6.04 0.49
CA ARG A 271 -21.11 -7.40 0.97
C ARG A 271 -22.62 -7.59 1.07
N LYS A 272 -23.36 -6.60 1.59
CA LYS A 272 -24.84 -6.63 1.63
C LYS A 272 -25.43 -6.73 0.22
N LEU A 273 -24.95 -5.93 -0.73
CA LEU A 273 -25.42 -5.95 -2.11
C LEU A 273 -25.14 -7.29 -2.79
N VAL A 274 -23.93 -7.83 -2.67
CA VAL A 274 -23.58 -9.14 -3.25
C VAL A 274 -24.46 -10.25 -2.67
N GLN A 275 -24.71 -10.25 -1.36
CA GLN A 275 -25.61 -11.21 -0.70
C GLN A 275 -27.07 -11.11 -1.19
N ARG A 276 -27.49 -9.95 -1.67
CA ARG A 276 -28.83 -9.69 -2.24
C ARG A 276 -28.88 -9.85 -3.77
N GLY A 277 -27.83 -10.45 -4.36
CA GLY A 277 -27.79 -10.87 -5.75
C GLY A 277 -27.29 -9.81 -6.75
N PHE A 278 -26.74 -8.69 -6.29
CA PHE A 278 -26.08 -7.72 -7.18
C PHE A 278 -24.76 -8.31 -7.69
N ARG A 279 -24.56 -8.34 -9.01
CA ARG A 279 -23.47 -9.09 -9.65
C ARG A 279 -22.20 -8.26 -9.90
N ASP A 280 -22.36 -6.96 -10.13
CA ASP A 280 -21.23 -6.08 -10.45
C ASP A 280 -21.15 -4.93 -9.45
N VAL A 281 -20.51 -5.22 -8.31
CA VAL A 281 -20.33 -4.29 -7.20
C VAL A 281 -18.85 -4.15 -6.90
N LYS A 282 -18.36 -2.91 -6.86
CA LYS A 282 -16.98 -2.58 -6.50
C LYS A 282 -16.94 -1.61 -5.33
N ASN A 283 -15.97 -1.80 -4.44
CA ASN A 283 -15.65 -0.83 -3.40
C ASN A 283 -14.59 0.14 -3.92
N LEU A 284 -14.82 1.45 -3.78
CA LEU A 284 -13.79 2.45 -4.00
C LEU A 284 -12.77 2.36 -2.85
N THR A 285 -11.61 1.77 -3.11
CA THR A 285 -10.59 1.56 -2.08
C THR A 285 -10.08 2.90 -1.53
N GLY A 286 -9.96 3.02 -0.21
CA GLY A 286 -9.71 4.29 0.49
C GLY A 286 -10.87 5.30 0.47
N SER A 287 -11.85 5.11 -0.43
CA SER A 287 -13.08 5.89 -0.56
C SER A 287 -12.85 7.41 -0.64
N TRP A 288 -13.69 8.21 0.03
CA TRP A 288 -13.66 9.67 -0.02
C TRP A 288 -12.31 10.27 0.39
N GLU A 289 -11.67 9.77 1.45
CA GLU A 289 -10.38 10.32 1.89
C GLU A 289 -9.29 10.17 0.81
N SER A 290 -9.18 8.99 0.20
CA SER A 290 -8.24 8.80 -0.92
C SER A 290 -8.62 9.61 -2.16
N TRP A 291 -9.91 9.82 -2.44
CA TRP A 291 -10.37 10.69 -3.52
C TRP A 291 -9.90 12.14 -3.32
N ILE A 292 -10.01 12.67 -2.10
CA ILE A 292 -9.52 14.01 -1.75
C ILE A 292 -7.99 14.08 -1.81
N TYR A 293 -7.28 13.06 -1.33
CA TYR A 293 -5.81 13.05 -1.37
C TYR A 293 -5.23 12.99 -2.77
N ASP A 294 -5.95 12.41 -3.73
CA ASP A 294 -5.60 12.45 -5.15
C ASP A 294 -6.01 13.77 -5.84
N ASP A 295 -6.48 14.77 -5.07
CA ASP A 295 -6.92 16.10 -5.54
C ASP A 295 -8.00 16.02 -6.64
N LEU A 296 -8.93 15.07 -6.49
CA LEU A 296 -9.98 14.81 -7.47
C LEU A 296 -11.21 15.68 -7.21
N LYS A 297 -11.89 16.08 -8.30
CA LYS A 297 -13.02 17.02 -8.26
C LYS A 297 -14.17 16.52 -7.39
N VAL A 298 -14.71 17.43 -6.58
CA VAL A 298 -15.86 17.22 -5.69
C VAL A 298 -17.02 18.17 -6.02
N PHE A 299 -18.23 17.81 -5.60
CA PHE A 299 -19.45 18.58 -5.85
C PHE A 299 -20.23 18.80 -4.55
N PRO A 300 -21.02 19.89 -4.44
CA PRO A 300 -21.92 20.07 -3.30
C PRO A 300 -22.84 18.87 -3.14
N GLY A 301 -23.06 18.44 -1.89
CA GLY A 301 -24.05 17.41 -1.60
C GLY A 301 -25.45 17.95 -1.86
N SER A 302 -26.22 17.31 -2.74
CA SER A 302 -27.64 17.58 -2.98
C SER A 302 -28.50 16.51 -2.35
#